data_AF-A0A6B0SZ41-F1
#
_entry.id   AF-A0A6B0SZ41-F1
#
_cell.length_a   1.000
_cell.length_b   1.000
_cell.length_c   1.000
_cell.angle_alpha   90.00
_cell.angle_beta   90.00
_cell.angle_gamma   90.00
#
_symmetry.space_group_name_H-M   'P 1'
#
loop_
_entity.id
_entity.type
_entity.pdbx_description
1 polymer ?
#
loop_
_entity_poly.entity_id
_entity_poly.type
_entity_poly.pdbx_seq_one_letter_code
_entity_poly.pdbx_strand_id
1 'polypeptide(L)' 'MASDGDPRVLFVMNLALSTLFSYIVLRGLDLLRTLEFTYVRLAVLTVVIMAATQILVLSE' A
#
# COMPACT_ATOMS: atom_id res chain seq x y z
N MET A 1 0.10 -28.02 5.53
CA MET A 1 0.12 -27.01 4.46
C MET A 1 -1.07 -26.12 4.72
N ALA A 2 -0.84 -24.90 5.19
CA ALA A 2 -1.92 -23.95 5.43
C ALA A 2 -2.61 -23.66 4.09
N SER A 3 -3.93 -23.50 4.10
CA SER A 3 -4.67 -23.05 2.92
C SER A 3 -4.12 -21.69 2.50
N ASP A 4 -3.64 -21.55 1.26
CA ASP A 4 -3.04 -20.31 0.70
C ASP A 4 -4.02 -19.13 0.58
N GLY A 5 -5.23 -19.25 1.14
CA GLY A 5 -6.28 -18.26 1.02
C GLY A 5 -6.80 -18.12 -0.42
N ASP A 6 -7.89 -17.39 -0.59
CA ASP A 6 -8.33 -17.00 -1.94
C ASP A 6 -7.39 -15.88 -2.45
N PRO A 7 -6.72 -16.06 -3.60
CA PRO A 7 -5.85 -15.04 -4.20
C PRO A 7 -6.54 -13.68 -4.37
N ARG A 8 -7.86 -13.66 -4.60
CA ARG A 8 -8.64 -12.43 -4.74
C ARG A 8 -8.69 -11.64 -3.43
N VAL A 9 -8.84 -12.34 -2.31
CA VAL A 9 -8.86 -11.71 -0.98
C VAL A 9 -7.50 -11.14 -0.63
N LEU A 10 -6.43 -11.88 -0.93
CA LEU A 10 -5.05 -11.40 -0.72
C LEU A 10 -4.77 -10.13 -1.52
N PHE A 11 -5.20 -10.09 -2.79
CA PHE A 11 -5.04 -8.90 -3.62
C PHE A 11 -5.80 -7.69 -3.07
N VAL A 12 -7.09 -7.88 -2.73
CA VAL A 12 -7.93 -6.80 -2.18
C VAL A 12 -7.38 -6.31 -0.84
N MET A 13 -6.91 -7.21 0.01
CA MET A 13 -6.33 -6.86 1.30
C MET A 13 -5.01 -6.09 1.13
N ASN A 14 -4.15 -6.51 0.20
CA ASN A 14 -2.92 -5.77 -0.13
C ASN A 14 -3.24 -4.35 -0.60
N LEU A 15 -4.24 -4.19 -1.46
CA LEU A 15 -4.71 -2.88 -1.90
C LEU A 15 -5.23 -2.03 -0.74
N ALA A 16 -6.12 -2.58 0.10
CA ALA A 16 -6.71 -1.87 1.22
C ALA A 16 -5.65 -1.42 2.24
N LEU A 17 -4.75 -2.32 2.64
CA LEU A 17 -3.68 -2.03 3.59
C LEU A 17 -2.67 -1.04 3.02
N SER A 18 -2.27 -1.19 1.75
CA SER A 18 -1.34 -0.27 1.08
C SER A 18 -1.93 1.13 0.95
N THR A 19 -3.24 1.23 0.66
CA THR A 19 -3.94 2.51 0.57
C THR A 19 -3.99 3.18 1.94
N LEU A 20 -4.35 2.43 2.99
CA LEU A 20 -4.42 2.93 4.36
C LEU A 20 -3.04 3.42 4.85
N PHE A 21 -2.00 2.62 4.61
CA PHE A 21 -0.62 3.00 4.94
C PHE A 21 -0.19 4.27 4.21
N SER A 22 -0.41 4.32 2.89
CA SER A 22 -0.07 5.49 2.06
C SER A 22 -0.81 6.74 2.51
N TYR A 23 -2.09 6.62 2.89
CA TYR A 23 -2.88 7.72 3.42
C TYR A 23 -2.29 8.28 4.72
N ILE A 24 -1.93 7.41 5.67
CA ILE A 24 -1.34 7.81 6.95
C ILE A 24 0.00 8.52 6.72
N VAL A 25 0.87 7.96 5.88
CA VAL A 25 2.18 8.54 5.55
C VAL A 25 2.02 9.90 4.90
N LEU A 26 1.20 10.02 3.86
CA LEU A 26 1.02 11.29 3.15
C LEU A 26 0.35 12.34 4.04
N ARG A 27 -0.59 11.96 4.92
CA ARG A 27 -1.16 12.89 5.91
C ARG A 27 -0.11 13.35 6.91
N GLY A 28 0.77 12.46 7.37
CA GLY A 28 1.90 12.84 8.22
C GLY A 28 2.83 13.84 7.54
N LEU A 29 3.19 13.60 6.27
CA LEU A 29 4.06 14.50 5.50
C LEU A 29 3.42 15.87 5.23
N ASP A 30 2.11 15.90 5.01
CA ASP A 30 1.32 17.10 4.81
C ASP A 30 1.24 17.94 6.11
N LEU A 31 1.05 17.29 7.27
CA LEU A 31 1.11 17.94 8.58
C LEU A 31 2.46 18.60 8.84
N LEU A 32 3.54 17.96 8.39
CA LEU A 32 4.91 18.49 8.47
C LEU A 32 5.24 19.51 7.37
N ARG A 33 4.27 19.86 6.50
CA ARG A 33 4.43 20.75 5.33
C ARG A 33 5.59 20.34 4.40
N THR A 34 5.94 19.07 4.41
CA THR A 34 7.05 18.54 3.60
C THR A 34 6.58 18.11 2.23
N LEU A 35 5.39 17.50 2.16
CA LEU A 35 4.79 17.04 0.91
C LEU A 35 3.27 17.16 1.01
N GLU A 36 2.69 17.96 0.11
CA GLU A 36 1.23 18.16 0.04
C GLU A 36 0.49 16.84 -0.27
N PHE A 37 -0.63 16.63 0.42
CA PHE A 37 -1.50 15.49 0.15
C PHE A 37 -2.30 15.70 -1.15
N THR A 38 -2.14 14.80 -2.12
CA THR A 38 -2.98 14.76 -3.34
C THR A 38 -3.40 13.34 -3.68
N TYR A 39 -4.56 13.18 -4.34
CA TYR A 39 -5.06 11.86 -4.76
C TYR A 39 -4.11 11.13 -5.71
N VAL A 40 -3.39 11.87 -6.57
CA VAL A 40 -2.38 11.29 -7.47
C VAL A 40 -1.21 10.71 -6.67
N ARG A 41 -0.70 11.43 -5.66
CA ARG A 41 0.38 10.93 -4.79
C ARG A 41 -0.06 9.71 -4.00
N LEU A 42 -1.30 9.71 -3.51
CA LEU A 42 -1.88 8.56 -2.82
C LEU A 42 -1.91 7.33 -3.73
N ALA A 43 -2.43 7.47 -4.95
CA ALA A 43 -2.49 6.37 -5.91
C ALA A 43 -1.09 5.83 -6.27
N VAL A 44 -0.14 6.72 -6.57
CA VAL A 44 1.24 6.33 -6.91
C VAL A 44 1.90 5.59 -5.74
N LEU A 45 1.85 6.15 -4.52
CA LEU A 45 2.46 5.53 -3.36
C LEU A 45 1.81 4.18 -3.03
N THR A 46 0.49 4.09 -3.18
CA THR A 46 -0.25 2.82 -2.97
C THR A 46 0.24 1.74 -3.92
N VAL A 47 0.37 2.06 -5.22
CA VAL A 47 0.88 1.09 -6.22
C VAL A 47 2.32 0.68 -5.91
N VAL A 48 3.17 1.63 -5.51
CA VAL A 48 4.57 1.34 -5.13
C VAL A 48 4.62 0.40 -3.92
N ILE A 49 3.86 0.67 -2.86
CA ILE A 49 3.80 -0.18 -1.66
C ILE A 49 3.25 -1.57 -2.01
N MET A 50 2.17 -1.65 -2.79
CA MET A 50 1.59 -2.93 -3.22
C MET A 50 2.60 -3.78 -3.98
N ALA A 51 3.34 -3.18 -4.91
CA ALA A 51 4.37 -3.85 -5.70
C ALA A 51 5.52 -4.32 -4.80
N ALA A 52 5.98 -3.48 -3.87
CA ALA A 52 7.00 -3.85 -2.90
C ALA A 52 6.58 -5.05 -2.04
N THR A 53 5.34 -5.05 -1.54
CA THR A 53 4.77 -6.17 -0.77
C THR A 53 4.75 -7.46 -1.60
N GLN A 54 4.31 -7.39 -2.86
CA GLN A 54 4.27 -8.57 -3.74
C GLN A 54 5.68 -9.11 -4.03
N ILE A 55 6.65 -8.23 -4.28
CA ILE A 55 8.04 -8.63 -4.53
C ILE A 55 8.63 -9.29 -3.28
N LEU A 56 8.43 -8.70 -2.09
CA LEU A 56 8.93 -9.25 -0.83
C LEU A 56 8.35 -10.64 -0.55
N VAL A 57 7.03 -10.80 -0.71
CA VAL A 57 6.36 -12.10 -0.51
C VAL A 57 6.81 -13.13 -1.54
N LEU A 58 7.03 -12.74 -2.80
CA LEU A 58 7.51 -13.66 -3.84
C LEU A 58 9.01 -14.01 -3.68
N SER A 59 9.76 -13.18 -2.95
CA SER A 59 11.21 -13.36 -2.75
C SER A 59 11.58 -14.33 -1.62
N GLU A 60 10.61 -14.74 -0.80
CA GLU A 60 10.74 -15.78 0.22
C GLU A 60 10.32 -17.16 -0.31
#